data_AF-A0AB39Q935-F1
#
_entry.id   AF-A0AB39Q935-F1
#
_cell.length_a   1.000
_cell.length_b   1.000
_cell.length_c   1.000
_cell.angle_alpha   90.00
_cell.angle_beta   90.00
_cell.angle_gamma   90.00
#
_symmetry.space_group_name_H-M   'P 1'
#
loop_
_entity.id
_entity.type
_entity.pdbx_description
1 polymer ?
#
loop_
_entity_poly.entity_id
_entity_poly.type
_entity_poly.pdbx_seq_one_letter_code
_entity_poly.pdbx_strand_id
1 'polypeptide(L)' 'MIRQTRAKGVRIVGATLLPLGGCDHYGKHAAAVSGAFNHWVRMSGAYDAYVDFDKALADARDPERIAPA' A
#
# COMPACT_ATOMS: atom_id res chain seq x y z
N MET A 1 2.53 -4.86 -17.00
CA MET A 1 1.20 -4.21 -17.20
C MET A 1 1.25 -2.70 -17.10
N ILE A 2 1.74 -2.07 -16.01
CA ILE A 2 1.74 -0.59 -15.86
C ILE A 2 2.22 0.18 -17.11
N ARG A 3 3.43 -0.09 -17.61
CA ARG A 3 3.96 0.57 -18.82
C ARG A 3 3.09 0.34 -20.07
N GLN A 4 2.54 -0.86 -20.24
CA GLN A 4 1.69 -1.20 -21.38
C GLN A 4 0.34 -0.47 -21.31
N THR A 5 -0.24 -0.35 -20.12
CA THR A 5 -1.48 0.41 -19.88
C THR A 5 -1.25 1.90 -20.15
N ARG A 6 -0.12 2.45 -19.68
CA ARG A 6 0.26 3.84 -19.96
C ARG A 6 0.46 4.09 -21.46
N ALA A 7 1.09 3.16 -22.17
CA ALA A 7 1.26 3.25 -23.63
C ALA A 7 -0.07 3.27 -24.39
N LYS A 8 -1.16 2.79 -23.78
CA LYS A 8 -2.53 2.87 -24.32
C LYS A 8 -3.28 4.14 -23.91
N GLY A 9 -2.60 5.11 -23.26
CA GLY A 9 -3.21 6.37 -22.82
C GLY A 9 -4.18 6.24 -21.64
N VAL A 10 -4.16 5.10 -20.92
CA VAL A 10 -5.06 4.86 -19.78
C VAL A 10 -4.39 5.34 -18.50
N ARG A 11 -5.12 6.13 -17.71
CA ARG A 11 -4.69 6.58 -16.37
C ARG A 11 -4.65 5.41 -15.39
N ILE A 12 -3.59 5.34 -14.59
CA ILE A 12 -3.33 4.25 -13.65
C ILE A 12 -3.26 4.80 -12.23
N VAL A 13 -4.13 4.28 -11.37
CA VAL A 13 -4.14 4.59 -9.94
C VAL A 13 -3.71 3.34 -9.18
N GLY A 14 -2.64 3.46 -8.37
CA GLY A 14 -2.20 2.41 -7.46
C GLY A 14 -2.81 2.55 -6.07
N ALA A 15 -2.55 1.58 -5.21
CA ALA A 15 -2.89 1.68 -3.79
C ALA A 15 -1.81 1.00 -2.95
N THR A 16 -1.58 1.50 -1.74
CA THR A 16 -0.80 0.78 -0.73
C THR A 16 -1.60 -0.43 -0.25
N LEU A 17 -0.90 -1.43 0.27
CA LEU A 17 -1.51 -2.44 1.14
C LEU A 17 -2.06 -1.75 2.40
N LEU A 18 -3.00 -2.41 3.07
CA LEU A 18 -3.53 -1.98 4.36
C LEU A 18 -2.50 -2.22 5.48
N PRO A 19 -2.70 -1.63 6.67
CA PRO A 19 -1.96 -2.04 7.86
C PRO A 19 -2.10 -3.55 8.08
N LEU A 20 -0.97 -4.26 8.11
CA LEU A 20 -0.93 -5.73 8.11
C LEU A 20 -1.03 -6.34 9.53
N GLY A 21 -0.75 -5.55 10.56
CA GLY A 21 -0.73 -5.95 11.95
C GLY A 21 -2.04 -6.58 12.39
N GLY A 22 -1.95 -7.74 13.03
CA GLY A 22 -3.10 -8.48 13.53
C GLY A 22 -3.87 -9.30 12.49
N CYS A 23 -3.40 -9.40 11.24
CA CYS A 23 -3.93 -10.40 10.29
C CYS A 23 -3.30 -11.78 10.53
N ASP A 24 -4.01 -12.84 10.11
CA ASP A 24 -3.56 -14.24 10.27
C ASP A 24 -2.25 -14.57 9.51
N HIS A 25 -1.87 -13.72 8.55
CA HIS A 25 -0.66 -13.88 7.74
C HIS A 25 0.48 -12.97 8.23
N TYR A 26 0.31 -12.31 9.38
CA TYR A 26 1.30 -11.40 9.92
C TYR A 26 2.55 -12.15 10.42
N GLY A 27 3.71 -11.57 10.14
CA GLY A 27 5.01 -11.98 10.66
C GLY A 27 6.08 -10.96 10.26
N LYS A 28 7.24 -10.98 10.93
CA LYS A 28 8.30 -9.97 10.70
C LYS A 28 8.70 -9.82 9.23
N HIS A 29 8.79 -10.94 8.51
CA HIS A 29 9.09 -10.92 7.08
C HIS A 29 7.97 -10.27 6.26
N ALA A 30 6.72 -10.66 6.49
CA ALA A 30 5.57 -10.11 5.78
C ALA A 30 5.39 -8.61 6.06
N ALA A 31 5.62 -8.17 7.29
CA ALA A 31 5.62 -6.75 7.67
C ALA A 31 6.70 -5.96 6.92
N ALA A 32 7.93 -6.48 6.87
CA ALA A 32 9.03 -5.83 6.14
C ALA A 32 8.75 -5.72 4.63
N VAL A 33 8.24 -6.80 4.01
CA VAL A 33 7.88 -6.81 2.59
C VAL A 33 6.73 -5.84 2.30
N SER A 34 5.70 -5.81 3.16
CA SER A 34 4.56 -4.90 3.00
C SER A 34 4.98 -3.44 3.14
N GLY A 35 5.84 -3.13 4.11
CA GLY A 35 6.44 -1.80 4.25
C GLY A 35 7.26 -1.39 3.03
N ALA A 36 8.09 -2.29 2.49
CA ALA A 36 8.88 -2.04 1.29
C ALA A 36 7.98 -1.80 0.06
N PHE A 37 6.90 -2.58 -0.09
CA PHE A 37 5.93 -2.39 -1.16
C PHE A 37 5.20 -1.04 -1.03
N ASN A 38 4.69 -0.70 0.17
CA ASN A 38 3.99 0.56 0.40
C ASN A 38 4.91 1.76 0.15
N HIS A 39 6.19 1.67 0.54
CA HIS A 39 7.19 2.68 0.20
C HIS A 39 7.39 2.80 -1.33
N TRP A 40 7.47 1.68 -2.05
CA TRP A 40 7.57 1.69 -3.51
C TRP A 40 6.35 2.34 -4.18
N VAL A 41 5.13 2.04 -3.71
CA VAL A 41 3.90 2.67 -4.25
C VAL A 41 3.98 4.19 -4.11
N ARG A 42 4.44 4.71 -2.97
CA ARG A 42 4.54 6.14 -2.69
C ARG A 42 5.63 6.86 -3.47
N MET A 43 6.79 6.21 -3.64
CA MET A 43 8.01 6.89 -4.09
C MET A 43 8.41 6.58 -5.54
N SER A 44 7.93 5.48 -6.12
CA SER A 44 8.43 5.02 -7.42
C SER A 44 8.02 5.89 -8.62
N GLY A 45 6.92 6.64 -8.52
CA GLY A 45 6.28 7.28 -9.67
C GLY A 45 5.77 6.27 -10.72
N ALA A 46 5.62 4.99 -10.36
CA ALA A 46 5.17 3.97 -11.28
C ALA A 46 3.71 4.21 -11.72
N TYR A 47 2.86 4.68 -10.80
CA TYR A 47 1.47 5.06 -11.03
C TYR A 47 1.34 6.57 -11.29
N ASP A 48 0.25 6.99 -11.93
CA ASP A 48 -0.02 8.41 -12.15
C ASP A 48 -0.60 9.08 -10.89
N ALA A 49 -1.20 8.28 -10.00
CA ALA A 49 -1.60 8.64 -8.65
C ALA A 49 -1.69 7.37 -7.77
N TYR A 50 -1.78 7.54 -6.45
CA TYR A 50 -2.05 6.43 -5.54
C TYR A 50 -3.04 6.83 -4.43
N VAL A 51 -3.69 5.82 -3.86
CA VAL A 51 -4.47 5.93 -2.61
C VAL A 51 -3.66 5.27 -1.49
N ASP A 52 -3.46 6.02 -0.39
CA ASP A 52 -2.69 5.55 0.76
C ASP A 52 -3.61 4.94 1.83
N PHE A 53 -4.02 3.69 1.61
CA PHE A 53 -4.86 2.95 2.56
C PHE A 53 -4.13 2.57 3.85
N ASP A 54 -2.81 2.38 3.76
CA ASP A 54 -1.94 2.12 4.91
C ASP A 54 -2.08 3.26 5.92
N LYS A 55 -1.96 4.51 5.44
CA LYS A 55 -2.14 5.68 6.28
C LYS A 55 -3.60 5.96 6.62
N ALA A 56 -4.53 5.80 5.67
CA ALA A 56 -5.92 6.18 5.86
C ALA A 56 -6.68 5.28 6.85
N LEU A 57 -6.25 4.01 6.98
CA LEU A 57 -6.93 3.03 7.82
C LEU A 57 -6.14 2.67 9.09
N ALA A 58 -4.95 3.24 9.32
CA ALA A 58 -4.14 2.96 10.50
C ALA A 58 -4.82 3.41 11.81
N ASP A 59 -4.77 2.58 12.85
CA ASP A 59 -5.12 3.00 14.22
C ASP A 59 -4.08 4.03 14.71
N ALA A 60 -4.54 5.14 15.29
CA ALA A 60 -3.67 6.19 15.82
C ALA A 60 -2.78 5.72 16.98
N ARG A 61 -3.18 4.67 17.70
CA ARG A 61 -2.45 4.08 18.83
C ARG A 61 -1.55 2.93 18.43
N ASP A 62 -1.86 2.26 17.32
CA ASP A 62 -1.05 1.18 16.74
C ASP A 62 -1.13 1.24 15.21
N PRO A 63 -0.23 2.00 14.55
CA PRO A 63 -0.29 2.19 13.11
C PRO A 63 -0.10 0.93 12.27
N GLU A 64 0.37 -0.17 12.87
CA GLU A 64 0.41 -1.45 12.15
C GLU A 64 -0.97 -2.08 12.00
N ARG A 65 -1.98 -1.65 12.76
CA ARG A 65 -3.32 -2.23 12.76
C ARG A 65 -4.33 -1.32 12.06
N ILE A 66 -5.38 -1.96 11.52
CA ILE A 66 -6.56 -1.24 11.04
C ILE A 66 -7.31 -0.65 12.24
N ALA A 67 -7.69 0.62 12.13
CA ALA A 67 -8.52 1.31 13.12
C ALA A 67 -9.85 0.57 13.34
N PRO A 68 -10.31 0.45 14.59
CA PRO A 68 -11.64 -0.11 14.87
C PRO A 68 -12.75 0.76 14.24
N ALA A 69 -13.87 0.12 13.90
CA ALA A 69 -15.05 0.78 13.37
C ALA A 69 -15.79 1.61 14.43
#